data_AF-A0A9D7DX51-F1
#
_entry.id   AF-A0A9D7DX51-F1
#
_cell.length_a   1.000
_cell.length_b   1.000
_cell.length_c   1.000
_cell.angle_alpha   90.00
_cell.angle_beta   90.00
_cell.angle_gamma   90.00
#
_symmetry.space_group_name_H-M   'P 1'
#
loop_
_entity.id
_entity.type
_entity.pdbx_description
1 polymer ?
#
loop_
_entity_poly.entity_id
_entity_poly.type
_entity_poly.pdbx_seq_one_letter_code
_entity_poly.pdbx_strand_id
1 'polypeptide(L)'
;MRSKIVTAAEAIALIRDGDTLASTGFVQTGFAEALLSALERRFLDTGSPKDLTLFAAAGQGDGKTLGLNHLGHEGLLRRVVAGHWGRMPTVAQLALDNRI
;
A
#
# COMPACT_ATOMS: atom_id res chain seq x y z
N MET A 1 1.62 23.55 -18.71
CA MET A 1 1.26 22.20 -18.26
C MET A 1 2.18 21.82 -17.10
N ARG A 2 1.68 21.19 -16.04
CA ARG A 2 2.56 20.62 -15.00
C ARG A 2 3.37 19.47 -15.62
N SER A 3 4.63 19.34 -15.21
CA SER A 3 5.49 18.20 -15.57
C SER A 3 4.82 16.89 -15.14
N LYS A 4 4.93 15.85 -15.96
CA LYS A 4 4.50 14.47 -15.60
C LYS A 4 5.59 13.71 -14.83
N ILE A 5 6.80 14.26 -14.79
CA ILE A 5 7.92 13.72 -14.02
C ILE A 5 7.94 14.48 -12.70
N VAL A 6 7.74 13.73 -11.61
CA VAL A 6 7.70 14.20 -10.23
C VAL A 6 8.42 13.21 -9.33
N THR A 7 8.78 13.62 -8.13
CA THR A 7 9.32 12.74 -7.10
C THR A 7 8.25 11.80 -6.55
N ALA A 8 8.67 10.70 -5.90
CA ALA A 8 7.74 9.79 -5.23
C ALA A 8 6.92 10.50 -4.13
N ALA A 9 7.54 11.40 -3.36
CA ALA A 9 6.84 12.17 -2.33
C ALA A 9 5.73 13.05 -2.93
N GLU A 10 6.01 13.76 -4.03
CA GLU A 10 5.00 14.57 -4.72
C GLU A 10 3.87 13.73 -5.32
N ALA A 11 4.18 12.56 -5.88
CA ALA A 11 3.17 11.65 -6.40
C ALA A 11 2.25 11.12 -5.29
N ILE A 12 2.84 10.65 -4.19
CA ILE A 12 2.11 10.10 -3.04
C ILE A 12 1.30 11.18 -2.32
N ALA A 13 1.74 12.45 -2.32
CA ALA A 13 0.98 13.57 -1.75
C ALA A 13 -0.42 13.75 -2.34
N LEU A 14 -0.67 13.21 -3.55
CA LEU A 14 -1.97 13.25 -4.19
C LEU A 14 -3.00 12.30 -3.56
N ILE A 15 -2.54 11.25 -2.87
CA ILE A 15 -3.40 10.28 -2.19
C ILE A 15 -4.00 10.93 -0.94
N ARG A 16 -5.32 10.79 -0.79
CA ARG A 16 -6.13 11.35 0.30
C ARG A 16 -6.68 10.24 1.17
N ASP A 17 -7.13 10.63 2.36
CA ASP A 17 -7.86 9.74 3.26
C ASP A 17 -9.05 9.11 2.54
N GLY A 18 -9.19 7.80 2.71
CA GLY A 18 -10.30 7.05 2.17
C GLY A 18 -10.25 6.70 0.69
N ASP A 19 -9.19 7.08 -0.03
CA ASP A 19 -8.99 6.71 -1.43
C ASP A 19 -8.86 5.19 -1.61
N THR A 20 -9.15 4.73 -2.83
CA THR A 20 -8.91 3.34 -3.24
C THR A 20 -7.62 3.26 -4.05
N LEU A 21 -6.70 2.43 -3.61
CA LEU A 21 -5.45 2.11 -4.29
C LEU A 21 -5.60 0.81 -5.05
N ALA A 22 -5.30 0.83 -6.35
CA ALA A 22 -5.10 -0.38 -7.14
C ALA A 22 -3.59 -0.56 -7.40
N SER A 23 -3.04 -1.71 -7.03
CA SER A 23 -1.63 -2.02 -7.27
C SER A 23 -1.48 -3.14 -8.29
N THR A 24 -0.54 -2.96 -9.21
CA THR A 24 -0.11 -3.99 -10.17
C THR A 24 1.15 -4.70 -9.68
N GLY A 25 1.37 -5.92 -10.13
CA GLY A 25 2.53 -6.74 -9.78
C GLY A 25 2.16 -8.19 -9.47
N PHE A 26 3.16 -9.07 -9.55
CA PHE A 26 3.03 -10.49 -9.26
C PHE A 26 4.31 -11.01 -8.59
N VAL A 27 4.19 -11.58 -7.40
CA VAL A 27 5.33 -12.07 -6.60
C VAL A 27 6.35 -10.93 -6.41
N GLN A 28 7.55 -11.01 -6.98
CA GLN A 28 8.63 -10.02 -6.78
C GLN A 28 8.79 -9.05 -7.96
N THR A 29 7.82 -8.99 -8.88
CA THR A 29 7.92 -8.16 -10.09
C THR A 29 6.72 -7.25 -10.30
N GLY A 30 6.95 -6.08 -10.91
CA GLY A 30 5.92 -5.21 -11.46
C GLY A 30 5.23 -4.24 -10.49
N PHE A 31 5.52 -4.29 -9.18
CA PHE A 31 4.98 -3.32 -8.22
C PHE A 31 5.88 -2.09 -8.06
N ALA A 32 5.27 -0.95 -7.76
CA ALA A 32 5.95 0.32 -7.61
C ALA A 32 6.54 0.49 -6.20
N GLU A 33 7.62 -0.25 -5.91
CA GLU A 33 8.26 -0.29 -4.59
C GLU A 33 8.58 1.10 -4.02
N ALA A 34 9.14 2.00 -4.84
CA ALA A 34 9.47 3.36 -4.42
C ALA A 34 8.24 4.17 -4.00
N LEU A 35 7.07 3.92 -4.62
CA LEU A 35 5.82 4.58 -4.26
C LEU A 35 5.21 3.97 -3.00
N LEU A 36 5.26 2.64 -2.85
CA LEU A 36 4.77 1.94 -1.66
C LEU A 36 5.56 2.34 -0.41
N SER A 37 6.90 2.35 -0.50
CA SER A 37 7.76 2.81 0.59
C SER A 37 7.58 4.30 0.90
N ALA A 38 7.35 5.16 -0.11
CA ALA A 38 7.06 6.58 0.12
C ALA A 38 5.71 6.80 0.79
N LEU A 39 4.69 6.01 0.47
CA LEU A 39 3.38 6.05 1.13
C LEU A 39 3.47 5.61 2.59
N GLU A 40 4.19 4.53 2.87
CA GLU A 40 4.46 4.09 4.24
C GLU A 40 5.13 5.21 5.06
N ARG A 41 6.23 5.79 4.54
CA ARG A 41 6.93 6.87 5.24
C ARG A 41 6.02 8.06 5.52
N ARG A 42 5.24 8.50 4.53
CA ARG A 42 4.27 9.59 4.70
C ARG A 42 3.27 9.27 5.83
N PHE A 43 2.73 8.06 5.85
CA PHE A 43 1.80 7.64 6.90
C PHE A 43 2.47 7.64 8.28
N LEU A 44 3.67 7.07 8.42
CA LEU A 44 4.41 7.03 9.69
C LEU A 44 4.76 8.44 10.20
N ASP A 45 5.13 9.36 9.30
CA ASP A 45 5.52 10.71 9.68
C ASP A 45 4.33 11.61 10.04
N THR A 46 3.17 11.39 9.42
CA THR A 46 2.05 12.35 9.48
C THR A 46 0.74 11.77 10.04
N GLY A 47 0.64 10.46 10.20
CA GLY A 47 -0.61 9.76 10.50
C GLY A 47 -1.63 9.80 9.34
N SER A 48 -1.21 10.17 8.13
CA SER A 48 -2.07 10.30 6.95
C SER A 48 -1.31 9.93 5.65
N PRO A 49 -1.98 9.38 4.62
CA PRO A 49 -3.42 9.16 4.54
C PRO A 49 -3.89 7.97 5.37
N LYS A 50 -5.14 7.98 5.79
CA LYS A 50 -5.78 6.90 6.55
C LYS A 50 -6.99 6.31 5.84
N ASP A 51 -7.45 5.18 6.35
CA ASP A 51 -8.69 4.52 5.93
C ASP A 51 -8.74 4.16 4.44
N LEU A 52 -7.60 3.86 3.83
CA LEU A 52 -7.51 3.51 2.41
C LEU A 52 -8.16 2.16 2.12
N THR A 53 -8.62 1.98 0.88
CA THR A 53 -9.03 0.68 0.36
C THR A 53 -7.97 0.14 -0.59
N LEU A 54 -7.48 -1.08 -0.37
CA LEU A 54 -6.52 -1.73 -1.28
C LEU A 54 -7.24 -2.72 -2.20
N PHE A 55 -6.96 -2.63 -3.49
CA PHE A 55 -7.30 -3.65 -4.48
C PHE A 55 -6.01 -4.25 -5.08
N ALA A 56 -5.82 -5.56 -4.91
CA ALA A 56 -4.64 -6.28 -5.40
C ALA A 56 -5.03 -7.64 -6.02
N ALA A 57 -4.93 -7.76 -7.35
CA ALA A 57 -5.31 -8.99 -8.05
C ALA A 57 -4.42 -10.19 -7.70
N ALA A 58 -3.14 -9.95 -7.39
CA ALA A 58 -2.17 -10.98 -7.03
C ALA A 58 -1.32 -10.56 -5.83
N GLY A 59 -0.70 -11.54 -5.17
CA GLY A 59 0.23 -11.30 -4.07
C GLY A 59 1.51 -10.65 -4.57
N GLN A 60 1.91 -9.54 -3.94
CA GLN A 60 3.06 -8.72 -4.32
C GLN A 60 4.00 -8.55 -3.13
N GLY A 61 5.31 -8.58 -3.40
CA GLY A 61 6.36 -8.42 -2.41
C GLY A 61 7.16 -9.70 -2.18
N ASP A 62 8.09 -9.62 -1.24
CA ASP A 62 9.00 -10.70 -0.85
C ASP A 62 8.41 -11.67 0.18
N GLY A 63 7.19 -11.40 0.66
CA GLY A 63 6.57 -12.18 1.75
C GLY A 63 7.12 -11.82 3.13
N LYS A 64 7.79 -10.68 3.27
CA LYS A 64 8.31 -10.16 4.54
C LYS A 64 7.98 -8.67 4.67
N THR A 65 8.79 -7.80 4.06
CA THR A 65 8.74 -6.36 4.29
C THR A 65 8.49 -5.53 3.03
N LEU A 66 8.73 -6.08 1.84
CA LEU A 66 8.63 -5.33 0.58
C LEU A 66 7.23 -5.43 -0.04
N GLY A 67 6.96 -4.59 -1.04
CA GLY A 67 5.70 -4.59 -1.77
C GLY A 67 4.52 -4.18 -0.90
N LEU A 68 3.43 -4.96 -0.92
CA LEU A 68 2.20 -4.58 -0.21
C LEU A 68 2.34 -4.59 1.32
N ASN A 69 3.43 -5.15 1.86
CA ASN A 69 3.68 -5.14 3.31
C ASN A 69 3.90 -3.74 3.87
N HIS A 70 4.34 -2.78 3.03
CA HIS A 70 4.40 -1.35 3.36
C HIS A 70 3.05 -0.76 3.78
N LEU A 71 1.94 -1.41 3.43
CA LEU A 71 0.59 -0.96 3.76
C LEU A 71 0.03 -1.61 5.04
N GLY A 72 0.79 -2.50 5.68
CA GLY A 72 0.38 -3.25 6.85
C GLY A 72 0.44 -2.48 8.17
N HIS A 73 -0.08 -1.25 8.19
CA HIS A 73 -0.16 -0.41 9.39
C HIS A 73 -1.62 -0.21 9.80
N GLU A 74 -1.92 -0.31 11.09
CA GLU A 74 -3.28 -0.03 11.59
C GLU A 74 -3.68 1.42 11.29
N GLY A 75 -4.91 1.62 10.83
CA GLY A 75 -5.44 2.93 10.45
C GLY A 75 -5.05 3.37 9.04
N LEU A 76 -4.01 2.80 8.42
CA LEU A 76 -3.67 3.10 7.03
C LEU A 76 -4.70 2.51 6.06
N LEU A 77 -5.03 1.24 6.24
CA LEU A 77 -6.06 0.53 5.47
C LEU A 77 -7.33 0.38 6.32
N ARG A 78 -8.50 0.45 5.67
CA ARG A 78 -9.80 0.06 6.27
C ARG A 78 -10.45 -1.16 5.62
N ARG A 79 -9.95 -1.54 4.43
CA ARG A 79 -10.53 -2.59 3.58
C ARG A 79 -9.50 -3.08 2.57
N VAL A 80 -9.46 -4.39 2.36
CA VAL A 80 -8.62 -5.02 1.34
C VAL A 80 -9.44 -5.99 0.50
N VAL A 81 -9.33 -5.87 -0.81
CA VAL A 81 -9.86 -6.81 -1.79
C VAL A 81 -8.67 -7.41 -2.53
N ALA A 82 -8.35 -8.66 -2.23
CA ALA A 82 -7.17 -9.31 -2.78
C ALA A 82 -7.41 -10.73 -3.28
N GLY A 83 -6.81 -11.06 -4.42
CA GLY A 83 -6.85 -12.40 -5.00
C GLY A 83 -5.88 -13.39 -4.33
N HIS A 84 -4.80 -12.89 -3.71
CA HIS A 84 -3.82 -13.73 -3.01
C HIS A 84 -3.13 -12.99 -1.86
N TRP A 85 -3.28 -13.50 -0.64
CA TRP A 85 -2.80 -12.85 0.59
C TRP A 85 -1.40 -13.28 1.06
N GLY A 86 -0.92 -14.46 0.66
CA GLY A 86 0.29 -15.08 1.22
C GLY A 86 1.63 -14.33 0.98
N ARG A 87 1.63 -13.19 0.28
CA ARG A 87 2.83 -12.34 0.08
C ARG A 87 2.80 -11.04 0.89
N MET A 88 1.70 -10.77 1.60
CA MET A 88 1.54 -9.60 2.45
C MET A 88 1.21 -9.98 3.89
N PRO A 89 2.09 -10.71 4.61
CA PRO A 89 1.83 -11.15 5.98
C PRO A 89 1.46 -10.02 6.95
N THR A 90 2.01 -8.81 6.80
CA THR A 90 1.66 -7.69 7.71
C THR A 90 0.21 -7.24 7.51
N VAL A 91 -0.24 -7.13 6.26
CA VAL A 91 -1.63 -6.82 5.91
C VAL A 91 -2.55 -7.98 6.29
N ALA A 92 -2.13 -9.23 6.03
CA ALA A 92 -2.90 -10.42 6.39
C ALA A 92 -3.12 -10.53 7.90
N GLN A 93 -2.12 -10.17 8.71
CA GLN A 93 -2.25 -10.19 10.16
C GLN A 93 -3.31 -9.19 10.64
N LEU A 94 -3.34 -7.97 10.08
CA LEU A 94 -4.38 -7.00 10.42
C LEU A 94 -5.79 -7.54 10.10
N ALA A 95 -5.96 -8.27 9.00
CA ALA A 95 -7.24 -8.87 8.65
C ALA A 95 -7.63 -9.98 9.65
N LEU A 96 -6.67 -10.84 10.03
CA LEU A 96 -6.90 -11.88 11.05
C LEU A 96 -7.26 -11.29 12.42
N ASP A 97 -6.68 -10.13 12.74
CA ASP A 97 -6.92 -9.42 14.00
C ASP A 97 -8.22 -8.58 13.99
N ASN A 98 -9.01 -8.61 12.90
CA ASN A 98 -10.20 -7.76 12.69
C ASN A 98 -9.90 -6.26 12.77
N ARG A 99 -8.72 -5.84 12.30
CA ARG A 99 -8.29 -4.43 12.26
C ARG A 99 -8.48 -3.78 10.89
N ILE A 100 -8.86 -4.55 9.86
CA ILE A 100 -9.17 -4.12 8.48
C ILE A 100 -10.23 -5.01 7.81
#